data_AF-A0A950Q318-F1
#
_entry.id   AF-A0A950Q318-F1
#
_cell.length_a   1.000
_cell.length_b   1.000
_cell.length_c   1.000
_cell.angle_alpha   90.00
_cell.angle_beta   90.00
_cell.angle_gamma   90.00
#
_symmetry.space_group_name_H-M   'P 1'
#
loop_
_entity.id
_entity.type
_entity.pdbx_description
1 polymer ?
#
loop_
_entity_poly.entity_id
_entity_poly.type
_entity_poly.pdbx_seq_one_letter_code
_entity_poly.pdbx_strand_id
1 'polypeptide(L)'
;MSVADEFDFDPVALKKKYDEERDKRLAMRPEGLAQYRELTGELEHYAVDPYTPVEERPPKRVETDVVIIGGGFGGMLAAARLTKEGIDDFLITERGGDFGGTWYWNRYPGAQCDVESYIYLPLIEEVGTVPSERYAHQPEIFAHCQAFGRTFDLYRRALMHTRVTDARWD
;
A
#
# COMPACT_ATOMS: atom_id res chain seq x y z
N MET A 1 21.33 41.05 13.91
CA MET A 1 19.88 40.76 13.98
C MET A 1 19.76 39.40 14.63
N SER A 2 19.00 39.31 15.72
CA SER A 2 18.75 38.02 16.35
C SER A 2 17.85 37.19 15.44
N VAL A 3 17.87 35.86 15.55
CA VAL A 3 16.99 34.96 14.79
C VAL A 3 15.50 35.28 15.05
N ALA A 4 15.18 36.00 16.13
CA ALA A 4 13.84 36.47 16.45
C ALA A 4 13.39 37.68 15.61
N ASP A 5 14.30 38.38 14.91
CA ASP A 5 13.96 39.55 14.06
C ASP A 5 13.54 39.14 12.63
N GLU A 6 13.55 37.84 12.32
CA GLU A 6 13.30 37.29 10.97
C GLU A 6 11.85 36.77 10.78
N PHE A 7 11.13 36.51 11.88
CA PHE A 7 9.80 35.90 11.85
C PHE A 7 8.76 36.76 12.57
N ASP A 8 7.50 36.66 12.17
CA ASP A 8 6.35 37.31 12.81
C ASP A 8 5.85 36.56 14.07
N PHE A 9 6.57 35.51 14.49
CA PHE A 9 6.31 34.72 15.70
C PHE A 9 7.61 34.43 16.48
N ASP A 10 7.49 34.01 17.74
CA ASP A 10 8.62 33.56 18.56
C ASP A 10 8.92 32.06 18.29
N PRO A 11 10.01 31.73 17.57
CA PRO A 11 10.34 30.34 17.26
C PRO A 11 10.75 29.52 18.48
N VAL A 12 11.28 30.17 19.53
CA VAL A 12 11.67 29.49 20.77
C VAL A 12 10.42 29.07 21.56
N ALA A 13 9.45 29.96 21.68
CA ALA A 13 8.16 29.64 22.30
C ALA A 13 7.40 28.55 21.52
N LEU A 14 7.40 28.61 20.18
CA LEU A 14 6.78 27.58 19.35
C LEU A 14 7.43 26.20 19.56
N LYS A 15 8.77 26.14 19.56
CA LYS A 15 9.50 24.89 19.83
C LYS A 15 9.17 24.35 21.22
N LYS A 16 9.13 25.21 22.24
CA LYS A 16 8.77 24.81 23.60
C LYS A 16 7.36 24.17 23.62
N LYS A 17 6.41 24.75 22.89
CA LYS A 17 5.07 24.17 22.80
C LYS A 17 5.07 22.79 22.14
N TYR A 18 5.88 22.59 21.09
CA TYR A 18 6.05 21.26 20.48
C TYR A 18 6.65 20.24 21.45
N ASP A 19 7.66 20.64 22.23
CA ASP A 19 8.27 19.79 23.25
C ASP A 19 7.22 19.40 24.33
N GLU A 20 6.46 20.36 24.85
CA GLU A 20 5.39 20.09 25.83
C GLU A 20 4.35 19.08 25.32
N GLU A 21 3.88 19.23 24.07
CA GLU A 21 2.89 18.31 23.51
C GLU A 21 3.49 16.92 23.20
N ARG A 22 4.77 16.84 22.79
CA ARG A 22 5.50 15.57 22.63
C ARG A 22 5.63 14.84 23.98
N ASP A 23 6.05 15.56 25.01
CA ASP A 23 6.37 14.97 26.30
C ASP A 23 5.14 14.37 27.00
N LYS A 24 3.94 14.92 26.76
CA LYS A 24 2.66 14.28 27.17
C LYS A 24 2.53 12.86 26.62
N ARG A 25 2.83 12.65 25.33
CA ARG A 25 2.69 11.33 24.68
C ARG A 25 3.75 10.35 25.17
N LEU A 26 4.98 10.83 25.35
CA LEU A 26 6.07 10.02 25.90
C LEU A 26 5.77 9.56 27.34
N ALA A 27 5.25 10.48 28.16
CA ALA A 27 4.86 10.15 29.53
C ALA A 27 3.66 9.19 29.59
N MET A 28 2.70 9.30 28.67
CA MET A 28 1.52 8.44 28.60
C MET A 28 1.80 7.04 28.00
N ARG A 29 2.88 6.88 27.23
CA ARG A 29 3.23 5.65 26.50
C ARG A 29 4.73 5.32 26.63
N PRO A 30 5.25 5.12 27.85
CA PRO A 30 6.66 4.79 28.06
C PRO A 30 7.08 3.48 27.36
N GLU A 31 6.14 2.58 27.09
CA GLU A 31 6.34 1.31 26.40
C GLU A 31 6.55 1.44 24.87
N GLY A 32 6.35 2.63 24.29
CA GLY A 32 6.59 2.88 22.88
C GLY A 32 5.76 1.97 21.96
N LEU A 33 6.41 1.27 21.03
CA LEU A 33 5.71 0.39 20.07
C LEU A 33 5.06 -0.83 20.72
N ALA A 34 5.51 -1.24 21.92
CA ALA A 34 4.91 -2.36 22.64
C ALA A 34 3.49 -2.06 23.16
N GLN A 35 3.01 -0.82 23.03
CA GLN A 35 1.61 -0.47 23.30
C GLN A 35 0.63 -1.13 22.32
N TYR A 36 1.09 -1.47 21.12
CA TYR A 36 0.25 -2.07 20.08
C TYR A 36 0.23 -3.60 20.20
N ARG A 37 -0.88 -4.21 19.83
CA ARG A 37 -1.06 -5.66 19.81
C ARG A 37 -1.30 -6.12 18.39
N GLU A 38 -0.74 -7.27 18.05
CA GLU A 38 -1.06 -7.92 16.78
C GLU A 38 -2.51 -8.42 16.76
N LEU A 39 -3.07 -8.53 15.56
CA LEU A 39 -4.41 -9.07 15.33
C LEU A 39 -4.36 -10.60 15.36
N THR A 40 -4.12 -11.16 16.55
CA THR A 40 -4.02 -12.60 16.81
C THR A 40 -5.11 -13.07 17.76
N GLY A 41 -5.43 -14.37 17.77
CA GLY A 41 -6.42 -14.95 18.68
C GLY A 41 -7.82 -14.41 18.39
N GLU A 42 -8.49 -13.82 19.38
CA GLU A 42 -9.84 -13.26 19.22
C GLU A 42 -9.94 -12.11 18.22
N LEU A 43 -8.81 -11.55 17.76
CA LEU A 43 -8.78 -10.46 16.78
C LEU A 43 -8.40 -10.91 15.36
N GLU A 44 -8.12 -12.20 15.17
CA GLU A 44 -7.62 -12.72 13.90
C GLU A 44 -8.61 -12.54 12.74
N HIS A 45 -9.92 -12.53 13.03
CA HIS A 45 -10.96 -12.29 12.03
C HIS A 45 -10.95 -10.86 11.47
N TYR A 46 -10.23 -9.91 12.09
CA TYR A 46 -10.00 -8.58 11.51
C TYR A 46 -8.83 -8.58 10.51
N ALA A 47 -8.00 -9.63 10.52
CA ALA A 47 -6.84 -9.74 9.65
C ALA A 47 -7.11 -10.56 8.39
N VAL A 48 -8.28 -11.18 8.23
CA VAL A 48 -8.63 -11.97 7.03
C VAL A 48 -9.20 -11.09 5.92
N ASP A 49 -9.22 -11.60 4.70
CA ASP A 49 -9.86 -10.97 3.55
C ASP A 49 -11.39 -11.00 3.69
N PRO A 50 -12.05 -9.82 3.88
CA PRO A 50 -13.50 -9.78 4.01
C PRO A 50 -14.21 -9.63 2.66
N TYR A 51 -13.49 -9.46 1.56
CA TYR A 51 -14.05 -9.09 0.26
C TYR A 51 -14.10 -10.24 -0.72
N THR A 52 -13.09 -11.11 -0.69
CA THR A 52 -13.00 -12.23 -1.62
C THR A 52 -12.80 -13.53 -0.83
N PRO A 53 -13.74 -14.48 -0.94
CA PRO A 53 -13.54 -15.81 -0.38
C PRO A 53 -12.27 -16.46 -0.92
N VAL A 54 -11.52 -17.13 -0.05
CA VAL A 54 -10.36 -17.89 -0.47
C VAL A 54 -10.82 -19.14 -1.21
N GLU A 55 -10.34 -19.31 -2.44
CA GLU A 55 -10.52 -20.54 -3.19
C GLU A 55 -9.38 -21.52 -2.87
N GLU A 56 -9.73 -22.73 -2.43
CA GLU A 56 -8.73 -23.76 -2.19
C GLU A 56 -8.00 -24.13 -3.49
N ARG A 57 -6.66 -24.19 -3.40
CA ARG A 57 -5.80 -24.58 -4.50
C ARG A 57 -4.68 -25.49 -4.01
N PRO A 58 -4.20 -26.44 -4.83
CA PRO A 58 -3.02 -27.22 -4.50
C PRO A 58 -1.79 -26.34 -4.26
N PRO A 59 -0.84 -26.78 -3.40
CA PRO A 59 0.44 -26.09 -3.24
C PRO A 59 1.15 -25.95 -4.58
N LYS A 60 1.72 -24.76 -4.84
CA LYS A 60 2.54 -24.51 -6.02
C LYS A 60 4.01 -24.41 -5.61
N ARG A 61 4.87 -25.10 -6.33
CA ARG A 61 6.32 -24.86 -6.34
C ARG A 61 6.64 -24.18 -7.65
N VAL A 62 7.23 -23.00 -7.59
CA VAL A 62 7.54 -22.18 -8.76
C VAL A 62 9.00 -21.77 -8.66
N GLU A 63 9.73 -22.01 -9.73
CA GLU A 63 11.06 -21.45 -9.97
C GLU A 63 10.85 -20.30 -10.96
N THR A 64 11.41 -19.13 -10.68
CA THR A 64 11.23 -17.92 -11.47
C THR A 64 12.39 -16.97 -11.21
N ASP A 65 12.74 -16.16 -12.20
CA ASP A 65 13.83 -15.18 -12.08
C ASP A 65 13.51 -14.09 -11.04
N VAL A 66 12.24 -13.67 -10.93
CA VAL A 66 11.84 -12.57 -10.03
C VAL A 66 10.56 -12.89 -9.26
N VAL A 67 10.60 -12.73 -7.94
CA VAL A 67 9.40 -12.75 -7.09
C VAL A 67 9.07 -11.34 -6.62
N ILE A 68 7.84 -10.89 -6.88
CA ILE A 68 7.31 -9.60 -6.44
C ILE A 68 6.32 -9.85 -5.31
N ILE A 69 6.62 -9.33 -4.11
CA ILE A 69 5.75 -9.46 -2.95
C ILE A 69 4.87 -8.22 -2.84
N GLY A 70 3.57 -8.41 -3.05
CA GLY A 70 2.54 -7.37 -3.00
C GLY A 70 1.97 -7.01 -4.37
N GLY A 71 0.65 -7.00 -4.46
CA GLY A 71 -0.17 -6.61 -5.61
C GLY A 71 -0.67 -5.17 -5.56
N GLY A 72 -0.08 -4.29 -4.74
CA GLY A 72 -0.34 -2.84 -4.78
C GLY A 72 0.45 -2.14 -5.88
N PHE A 73 0.29 -0.80 -6.00
CA PHE A 73 0.96 -0.01 -7.04
C PHE A 73 2.47 -0.26 -7.16
N GLY A 74 3.20 -0.40 -6.04
CA GLY A 74 4.63 -0.69 -6.09
C GLY A 74 4.96 -1.99 -6.83
N GLY A 75 4.29 -3.09 -6.49
CA GLY A 75 4.50 -4.38 -7.15
C GLY A 75 3.98 -4.41 -8.58
N MET A 76 2.84 -3.77 -8.85
CA MET A 76 2.29 -3.64 -10.20
C MET A 76 3.19 -2.82 -11.12
N LEU A 77 3.76 -1.71 -10.63
CA LEU A 77 4.73 -0.91 -11.35
C LEU A 77 6.01 -1.68 -11.64
N ALA A 78 6.53 -2.42 -10.66
CA ALA A 78 7.70 -3.27 -10.86
C ALA A 78 7.43 -4.31 -11.96
N ALA A 79 6.30 -5.02 -11.88
CA ALA A 79 5.90 -6.00 -12.88
C ALA A 79 5.74 -5.39 -14.28
N ALA A 80 5.07 -4.23 -14.38
CA ALA A 80 4.89 -3.53 -15.65
C ALA A 80 6.21 -3.08 -16.27
N ARG A 81 7.17 -2.65 -15.44
CA ARG A 81 8.53 -2.30 -15.87
C ARG A 81 9.29 -3.53 -16.36
N LEU A 82 9.24 -4.65 -15.65
CA LEU A 82 9.84 -5.92 -16.11
C LEU A 82 9.28 -6.33 -17.48
N THR A 83 7.96 -6.32 -17.65
CA THR A 83 7.31 -6.61 -18.95
C THR A 83 7.79 -5.65 -20.05
N LYS A 84 7.92 -4.35 -19.77
CA LYS A 84 8.43 -3.37 -20.76
C LYS A 84 9.88 -3.63 -21.16
N GLU A 85 10.70 -4.17 -20.26
CA GLU A 85 12.10 -4.55 -20.53
C GLU A 85 12.23 -5.97 -21.13
N GLY A 86 11.11 -6.66 -21.40
CA GLY A 86 11.11 -8.02 -21.93
C GLY A 86 11.46 -9.11 -20.91
N ILE A 87 11.45 -8.76 -19.61
CA ILE A 87 11.62 -9.72 -18.51
C ILE A 87 10.24 -10.24 -18.14
N ASP A 88 9.94 -11.43 -18.63
CA ASP A 88 8.63 -12.04 -18.51
C ASP A 88 8.58 -13.17 -17.47
N ASP A 89 9.71 -13.66 -16.97
CA ASP A 89 9.71 -14.69 -15.92
C ASP A 89 9.67 -14.04 -14.54
N PHE A 90 8.45 -13.77 -14.07
CA PHE A 90 8.24 -13.29 -12.71
C PHE A 90 6.92 -13.79 -12.14
N LEU A 91 6.85 -13.80 -10.81
CA LEU A 91 5.68 -14.16 -10.03
C LEU A 91 5.33 -13.07 -9.03
N ILE A 92 4.08 -12.59 -9.05
CA ILE A 92 3.54 -11.69 -8.04
C ILE A 92 2.82 -12.53 -6.98
N THR A 93 3.11 -12.33 -5.71
CA THR A 93 2.33 -12.90 -4.59
C THR A 93 1.58 -11.79 -3.87
N GLU A 94 0.27 -11.92 -3.73
CA GLU A 94 -0.59 -10.96 -3.01
C GLU A 94 -1.42 -11.70 -1.97
N ARG A 95 -1.52 -11.13 -0.77
CA ARG A 95 -2.28 -11.71 0.34
C ARG A 95 -3.79 -11.61 0.11
N GLY A 96 -4.26 -10.53 -0.53
CA GLY A 96 -5.65 -10.30 -0.87
C GLY A 96 -6.10 -11.11 -2.09
N GLY A 97 -7.40 -11.05 -2.36
CA GLY A 97 -8.02 -11.71 -3.52
C GLY A 97 -7.89 -10.98 -4.86
N ASP A 98 -7.34 -9.77 -4.90
CA ASP A 98 -7.16 -8.99 -6.13
C ASP A 98 -6.00 -7.99 -5.98
N PHE A 99 -5.59 -7.36 -7.08
CA PHE A 99 -4.65 -6.25 -7.08
C PHE A 99 -5.20 -5.00 -6.39
N GLY A 100 -4.31 -4.09 -6.01
CA GLY A 100 -4.64 -2.77 -5.47
C GLY A 100 -4.02 -2.50 -4.12
N GLY A 101 -3.56 -3.52 -3.39
CA GLY A 101 -2.90 -3.36 -2.10
C GLY A 101 -3.74 -2.52 -1.15
N THR A 102 -3.25 -1.35 -0.73
CA THR A 102 -4.02 -0.38 0.05
C THR A 102 -5.43 -0.15 -0.48
N TRP A 103 -5.60 -0.03 -1.79
CA TRP A 103 -6.89 0.23 -2.44
C TRP A 103 -7.75 -1.02 -2.63
N TYR A 104 -7.18 -2.21 -2.45
CA TYR A 104 -7.96 -3.44 -2.31
C TYR A 104 -8.54 -3.57 -0.90
N TRP A 105 -7.70 -3.33 0.12
CA TRP A 105 -7.99 -3.59 1.53
C TRP A 105 -8.84 -2.51 2.22
N ASN A 106 -8.59 -1.24 1.93
CA ASN A 106 -9.34 -0.16 2.56
C ASN A 106 -10.57 0.12 1.71
N ARG A 107 -11.77 -0.14 2.22
CA ARG A 107 -13.05 0.22 1.58
C ARG A 107 -14.04 0.87 2.53
N TYR A 108 -13.53 1.58 3.54
CA TYR A 108 -14.38 2.29 4.49
C TYR A 108 -15.08 3.48 3.81
N PRO A 109 -16.27 3.91 4.27
CA PRO A 109 -16.99 5.03 3.68
C PRO A 109 -16.15 6.31 3.66
N GLY A 110 -16.03 6.93 2.48
CA GLY A 110 -15.25 8.16 2.29
C GLY A 110 -13.75 7.95 2.08
N ALA A 111 -13.27 6.72 1.93
CA ALA A 111 -11.87 6.46 1.56
C ALA A 111 -11.51 7.17 0.24
N GLN A 112 -10.38 7.87 0.24
CA GLN A 112 -9.93 8.77 -0.83
C GLN A 112 -8.41 8.93 -0.74
N CYS A 113 -7.75 9.26 -1.86
CA CYS A 113 -6.35 9.69 -1.81
C CYS A 113 -6.25 11.14 -1.30
N ASP A 114 -5.12 11.46 -0.68
CA ASP A 114 -4.78 12.81 -0.18
C ASP A 114 -3.83 13.57 -1.12
N VAL A 115 -3.30 12.88 -2.13
CA VAL A 115 -2.50 13.43 -3.23
C VAL A 115 -3.37 13.55 -4.47
N GLU A 116 -3.17 14.59 -5.27
CA GLU A 116 -3.93 14.81 -6.50
C GLU A 116 -3.87 13.58 -7.43
N SER A 117 -5.02 13.14 -7.93
CA SER A 117 -5.18 11.88 -8.66
C SER A 117 -4.27 11.77 -9.87
N TYR A 118 -4.08 12.86 -10.61
CA TYR A 118 -3.27 12.89 -11.83
C TYR A 118 -1.77 12.63 -11.57
N ILE A 119 -1.29 12.90 -10.36
CA ILE A 119 0.10 12.65 -9.97
C ILE A 119 0.25 11.41 -9.09
N TYR A 120 -0.84 10.97 -8.45
CA TYR A 120 -0.86 9.81 -7.57
C TYR A 120 -1.08 8.50 -8.33
N LEU A 121 -2.00 8.47 -9.30
CA LEU A 121 -2.32 7.25 -10.05
C LEU A 121 -1.23 6.94 -11.08
N PRO A 122 -0.63 5.74 -11.05
CA PRO A 122 0.43 5.38 -11.97
C PRO A 122 -0.10 5.09 -13.38
N LEU A 123 0.67 5.44 -14.40
CA LEU A 123 0.44 5.00 -15.80
C LEU A 123 -0.97 5.34 -16.32
N ILE A 124 -1.55 6.47 -15.91
CA ILE A 124 -2.90 6.88 -16.32
C ILE A 124 -3.05 6.99 -17.84
N GLU A 125 -1.99 7.38 -18.55
CA GLU A 125 -1.98 7.44 -20.02
C GLU A 125 -2.00 6.03 -20.62
N GLU A 126 -1.14 5.12 -20.18
CA GLU A 126 -1.10 3.75 -20.72
C GLU A 126 -2.32 2.91 -20.34
N VAL A 127 -2.88 3.14 -19.16
CA VAL A 127 -4.10 2.46 -18.69
C VAL A 127 -5.36 3.11 -19.27
N GLY A 128 -5.27 4.35 -19.79
CA GLY A 128 -6.41 5.09 -20.34
C GLY A 128 -7.37 5.59 -19.25
N THR A 129 -6.85 5.89 -18.06
CA THR A 129 -7.64 6.38 -16.92
C THR A 129 -7.66 7.90 -16.93
N VAL A 130 -8.86 8.48 -16.89
CA VAL A 130 -9.05 9.91 -16.62
C VAL A 130 -9.74 10.02 -15.26
N PRO A 131 -9.01 10.44 -14.20
CA PRO A 131 -9.60 10.64 -12.89
C PRO A 131 -10.83 11.54 -12.95
N SER A 132 -11.91 11.11 -12.31
CA SER A 132 -13.18 11.84 -12.24
C SER A 132 -13.12 13.05 -11.31
N GLU A 133 -12.24 13.00 -10.31
CA GLU A 133 -12.04 14.03 -9.31
C GLU A 133 -10.55 14.33 -9.09
N ARG A 134 -10.29 15.55 -8.59
CA ARG A 134 -8.93 15.96 -8.19
C ARG A 134 -8.31 15.03 -7.16
N TYR A 135 -9.13 14.45 -6.29
CA TYR A 135 -8.73 13.45 -5.31
C TYR A 135 -9.70 12.26 -5.45
N ALA A 136 -9.25 11.17 -6.05
CA ALA A 136 -10.11 10.05 -6.40
C ALA A 136 -10.51 9.25 -5.16
N HIS A 137 -11.76 8.81 -5.14
CA HIS A 137 -12.25 7.90 -4.12
C HIS A 137 -11.78 6.47 -4.37
N GLN A 138 -11.70 5.70 -3.30
CA GLN A 138 -11.22 4.32 -3.30
C GLN A 138 -11.81 3.42 -4.41
N PRO A 139 -13.12 3.45 -4.74
CA PRO A 139 -13.65 2.59 -5.79
C PRO A 139 -13.05 2.88 -7.18
N GLU A 140 -12.81 4.14 -7.50
CA GLU A 140 -12.18 4.55 -8.75
C GLU A 140 -10.71 4.12 -8.78
N ILE A 141 -9.98 4.32 -7.68
CA ILE A 141 -8.58 3.91 -7.59
C ILE A 141 -8.43 2.39 -7.70
N PHE A 142 -9.33 1.63 -7.06
CA PHE A 142 -9.36 0.18 -7.17
C PHE A 142 -9.69 -0.28 -8.59
N ALA A 143 -10.66 0.36 -9.26
CA ALA A 143 -10.98 0.09 -10.66
C ALA A 143 -9.77 0.36 -11.58
N HIS A 144 -9.01 1.43 -11.31
CA HIS A 144 -7.75 1.70 -12.01
C HIS A 144 -6.70 0.60 -11.76
N CYS A 145 -6.56 0.08 -10.53
CA CYS A 145 -5.68 -1.06 -10.25
C CYS A 145 -6.07 -2.30 -11.07
N GLN A 146 -7.36 -2.59 -11.15
CA GLN A 146 -7.84 -3.73 -11.94
C GLN A 146 -7.61 -3.52 -13.45
N ALA A 147 -7.82 -2.28 -13.94
CA ALA A 147 -7.54 -1.93 -15.33
C ALA A 147 -6.05 -2.06 -15.64
N PHE A 148 -5.19 -1.53 -14.77
CA PHE A 148 -3.75 -1.67 -14.84
C PHE A 148 -3.34 -3.16 -14.88
N GLY A 149 -3.85 -3.98 -13.96
CA GLY A 149 -3.58 -5.43 -13.95
C GLY A 149 -3.93 -6.13 -15.27
N ARG A 150 -5.00 -5.68 -15.95
CA ARG A 150 -5.39 -6.19 -17.28
C ARG A 150 -4.50 -5.64 -18.41
N THR A 151 -4.23 -4.34 -18.43
CA THR A 151 -3.43 -3.67 -19.47
C THR A 151 -2.05 -4.28 -19.63
N PHE A 152 -1.44 -4.73 -18.53
CA PHE A 152 -0.10 -5.33 -18.53
C PHE A 152 -0.12 -6.86 -18.35
N ASP A 153 -1.30 -7.49 -18.46
CA ASP A 153 -1.50 -8.94 -18.31
C ASP A 153 -0.83 -9.51 -17.04
N LEU A 154 -1.03 -8.83 -15.91
CA LEU A 154 -0.40 -9.19 -14.63
C LEU A 154 -1.14 -10.33 -13.94
N TYR A 155 -2.44 -10.49 -14.19
CA TYR A 155 -3.28 -11.51 -13.56
C TYR A 155 -2.76 -12.93 -13.81
N ARG A 156 -2.25 -13.23 -15.02
CA ARG A 156 -1.70 -14.56 -15.33
C ARG A 156 -0.42 -14.89 -14.54
N ARG A 157 0.25 -13.87 -13.99
CA ARG A 157 1.52 -13.97 -13.26
C ARG A 157 1.36 -13.74 -11.77
N ALA A 158 0.13 -13.77 -11.25
CA ALA A 158 -0.15 -13.51 -9.84
C ALA A 158 -0.68 -14.75 -9.13
N LEU A 159 -0.27 -14.89 -7.87
CA LEU A 159 -0.87 -15.78 -6.88
C LEU A 159 -1.52 -14.93 -5.80
N MET A 160 -2.83 -14.76 -5.93
CA MET A 160 -3.69 -14.14 -4.93
C MET A 160 -3.85 -15.06 -3.71
N HIS A 161 -4.38 -14.52 -2.61
CA HIS A 161 -4.54 -15.22 -1.33
C HIS A 161 -3.27 -15.94 -0.83
N THR A 162 -2.11 -15.34 -1.11
CA THR A 162 -0.79 -15.94 -0.85
C THR A 162 0.06 -14.97 -0.05
N ARG A 163 0.13 -15.19 1.26
CA ARG A 163 1.02 -14.45 2.16
C ARG A 163 2.39 -15.12 2.20
N VAL A 164 3.45 -14.35 1.95
CA VAL A 164 4.82 -14.79 2.21
C VAL A 164 5.07 -14.82 3.71
N THR A 165 5.64 -15.92 4.21
CA THR A 165 5.92 -16.14 5.63
C THR A 165 7.41 -16.24 5.96
N ASP A 166 8.25 -16.55 4.97
CA ASP A 166 9.70 -16.73 5.14
C ASP A 166 10.42 -16.47 3.82
N ALA A 167 11.68 -16.04 3.89
CA ALA A 167 12.57 -15.88 2.73
C ALA A 167 13.99 -16.24 3.15
N ARG A 168 14.69 -17.04 2.34
CA ARG A 168 16.04 -17.53 2.63
C ARG A 168 16.93 -17.31 1.43
N TRP A 169 18.13 -16.81 1.67
CA TRP A 169 19.20 -16.77 0.69
C TRP A 169 20.04 -18.04 0.84
N ASP A 170 20.36 -18.68 -0.28
CA ASP A 170 21.32 -19.79 -0.36
C ASP A 170 22.72 -19.21 -0.68
#